data_AF-J3BKP5-F1
#
_entry.id   AF-J3BKP5-F1
#
_cell.length_a   1.000
_cell.length_b   1.000
_cell.length_c   1.000
_cell.angle_alpha   90.00
_cell.angle_beta   90.00
_cell.angle_gamma   90.00
#
_symmetry.space_group_name_H-M   'P 1'
#
loop_
_entity.id
_entity.type
_entity.pdbx_description
1 polymer ?
#
loop_
_entity_poly.entity_id
_entity_poly.type
_entity_poly.pdbx_seq_one_letter_code
_entity_poly.pdbx_strand_id
1 'polypeptide(L)' 'MSNNLVVPDNITILPLPPKSPELNPAENLWLFMRENWLSNRIFKSYDNIVDHCCDAWRKLETQPWRIMSIGRRDWANAF' A
#
# COMPACT_ATOMS: atom_id res chain seq x y z
N MET A 1 -11.73 -12.19 15.41
CA MET A 1 -10.33 -11.73 15.58
C MET A 1 -9.65 -12.67 16.57
N SER A 2 -8.36 -12.96 16.41
CA SER A 2 -7.62 -13.75 17.40
C SER A 2 -7.55 -12.98 18.72
N ASN A 3 -7.85 -13.62 19.85
CA ASN A 3 -7.79 -12.98 21.17
C ASN A 3 -6.34 -12.73 21.66
N ASN A 4 -5.35 -13.14 20.87
CA ASN A 4 -3.93 -13.00 21.22
C ASN A 4 -3.32 -11.67 20.73
N LEU A 5 -4.05 -10.88 19.93
CA LEU A 5 -3.57 -9.58 19.47
C LEU A 5 -3.75 -8.55 20.58
N VAL A 6 -2.65 -8.13 21.18
CA VAL A 6 -2.62 -6.99 22.12
C VAL A 6 -2.55 -5.71 21.30
N VAL A 7 -3.63 -4.92 21.32
CA VAL A 7 -3.71 -3.62 20.64
C VAL A 7 -3.39 -2.51 21.65
N PRO A 8 -2.37 -1.67 21.40
CA PRO A 8 -2.09 -0.51 22.25
C PRO A 8 -3.24 0.49 22.27
N ASP A 9 -3.41 1.22 23.38
CA ASP A 9 -4.50 2.20 23.58
C ASP A 9 -4.52 3.34 22.55
N ASN A 10 -3.39 3.59 21.88
CA ASN A 10 -3.23 4.65 20.88
C ASN A 10 -3.39 4.17 19.42
N ILE A 11 -3.87 2.93 19.19
CA ILE A 11 -4.06 2.37 17.86
C ILE A 11 -5.48 1.81 17.74
N THR A 12 -6.23 2.31 16.75
CA THR A 12 -7.53 1.74 16.37
C THR A 12 -7.36 0.77 15.21
N ILE A 13 -7.87 -0.45 15.36
CA ILE A 13 -7.88 -1.43 14.26
C ILE A 13 -9.10 -1.18 13.37
N LEU A 14 -8.85 -0.93 12.08
CA LEU A 14 -9.89 -0.90 11.06
C LEU A 14 -10.01 -2.29 10.41
N PRO A 15 -11.05 -3.07 10.70
CA PRO A 15 -11.20 -4.39 10.12
C PRO A 15 -11.52 -4.31 8.62
N LEU A 16 -10.73 -4.99 7.81
CA LEU A 16 -10.99 -5.15 6.38
C LEU A 16 -11.81 -6.44 6.15
N PRO A 17 -12.89 -6.40 5.34
CA PRO A 17 -13.60 -7.60 4.94
C PRO A 17 -12.68 -8.60 4.24
N PRO A 18 -12.80 -9.91 4.53
CA PRO A 18 -12.04 -10.94 3.83
C PRO A 18 -12.28 -10.88 2.32
N LYS A 19 -11.22 -11.05 1.53
CA LYS A 19 -11.26 -11.09 0.06
C LYS A 19 -11.76 -9.79 -0.60
N SER A 20 -11.61 -8.64 0.07
CA SER A 20 -11.93 -7.31 -0.49
C SER A 20 -10.67 -6.46 -0.74
N PRO A 21 -9.80 -6.83 -1.71
CA PRO A 21 -8.60 -6.05 -2.03
C PRO A 21 -8.91 -4.63 -2.51
N GLU A 22 -10.08 -4.41 -3.12
CA GLU A 22 -10.56 -3.11 -3.58
C GLU A 22 -10.70 -2.08 -2.44
N LEU A 23 -10.98 -2.57 -1.23
CA LEU A 23 -11.09 -1.74 -0.04
C LEU A 23 -9.72 -1.43 0.57
N ASN A 24 -8.69 -2.22 0.29
CA ASN A 24 -7.34 -2.00 0.83
C ASN A 24 -6.60 -0.87 0.08
N PRO A 25 -6.31 0.29 0.71
CA PRO A 25 -5.58 1.37 0.05
C PRO A 25 -4.15 0.98 -0.35
N ALA A 26 -3.52 0.04 0.36
CA ALA A 26 -2.19 -0.44 0.02
C ALA A 26 -2.16 -1.20 -1.32
N GLU A 27 -3.18 -2.01 -1.61
CA GLU A 27 -3.31 -2.71 -2.90
C GLU A 27 -3.41 -1.74 -4.07
N ASN A 28 -4.11 -0.61 -3.87
CA ASN A 28 -4.24 0.43 -4.89
C ASN A 28 -2.93 1.19 -5.13
N LEU A 29 -2.16 1.47 -4.07
CA LEU A 29 -0.82 2.04 -4.19
C LEU A 29 0.13 1.08 -4.93
N TRP A 30 0.07 -0.21 -4.58
CA TRP A 30 0.85 -1.24 -5.25
C TRP A 30 0.50 -1.34 -6.74
N LEU A 31 -0.79 -1.38 -7.08
CA LEU A 31 -1.27 -1.37 -8.45
C LEU A 31 -0.71 -0.17 -9.23
N PHE A 32 -0.83 1.04 -8.65
CA PHE A 32 -0.31 2.25 -9.26
C PHE A 32 1.21 2.16 -9.53
N MET A 33 2.01 1.77 -8.54
CA MET A 33 3.46 1.65 -8.70
C MET A 33 3.82 0.60 -9.76
N ARG A 34 3.09 -0.52 -9.79
CA ARG A 34 3.27 -1.58 -10.78
C ARG A 34 3.00 -1.07 -12.18
N GLU A 35 1.82 -0.50 -12.43
CA GLU A 35 1.42 -0.05 -13.77
C GLU A 35 2.33 1.06 -14.30
N ASN A 36 2.79 1.97 -13.44
CA ASN A 36 3.49 3.16 -13.88
C ASN A 36 5.01 3.02 -13.90
N TRP A 37 5.59 2.27 -12.96
CA TRP A 37 7.04 2.29 -12.74
C TRP A 37 7.70 0.92 -12.78
N LEU A 38 7.05 -0.14 -12.31
CA LEU A 38 7.69 -1.45 -12.10
C LEU A 38 7.33 -2.51 -13.15
N SER A 39 6.26 -2.33 -13.92
CA SER A 39 5.85 -3.28 -14.96
C SER A 39 6.81 -3.31 -16.16
N ASN A 40 6.79 -4.43 -16.90
CA ASN A 40 7.52 -4.61 -18.17
C ASN A 40 9.04 -4.36 -18.08
N ARG A 41 9.66 -4.77 -16.97
CA ARG A 41 11.11 -4.69 -16.76
C ARG A 41 11.75 -6.07 -16.77
N ILE A 42 12.99 -6.14 -17.26
CA ILE A 42 13.86 -7.30 -17.12
C ILE A 42 14.88 -6.98 -16.04
N PHE A 43 14.96 -7.83 -15.03
CA PHE A 43 15.88 -7.65 -13.91
C PHE A 43 17.08 -8.58 -14.04
N LYS A 44 18.28 -8.06 -13.76
CA LYS A 44 19.54 -8.82 -13.91
C LYS A 44 19.89 -9.68 -12.70
N SER A 45 19.37 -9.31 -11.53
CA SER A 45 19.62 -9.97 -10.25
C SER A 45 18.51 -9.63 -9.25
N TYR A 46 18.49 -10.31 -8.11
CA TYR A 46 17.63 -9.97 -6.98
C TYR A 46 17.86 -8.53 -6.50
N ASP A 47 19.11 -8.14 -6.30
CA ASP A 47 19.46 -6.80 -5.82
C ASP A 47 18.92 -5.72 -6.77
N ASN A 48 18.98 -5.96 -8.08
CA ASN A 48 18.42 -5.04 -9.06
C ASN A 48 16.89 -4.91 -8.96
N ILE A 49 16.17 -5.94 -8.54
CA ILE A 49 14.72 -5.85 -8.24
C ILE A 49 14.52 -4.93 -7.02
N VAL A 50 15.27 -5.19 -5.94
CA VAL A 50 15.17 -4.42 -4.69
C VAL A 50 15.45 -2.94 -4.94
N ASP A 51 16.52 -2.62 -5.65
CA ASP A 51 16.90 -1.24 -5.98
C ASP A 51 15.78 -0.50 -6.71
N HIS A 52 15.20 -1.13 -7.75
CA HIS A 52 14.09 -0.53 -8.49
C HIS A 52 12.83 -0.34 -7.65
N CYS A 53 12.52 -1.27 -6.74
CA CYS A 53 11.43 -1.14 -5.79
C CYS A 53 11.68 0.02 -4.80
N CYS A 54 12.91 0.14 -4.27
CA CYS A 54 13.31 1.25 -3.39
C CYS A 54 13.21 2.61 -4.09
N ASP A 55 13.66 2.71 -5.34
CA ASP A 55 13.53 3.93 -6.14
C ASP A 55 12.08 4.32 -6.36
N ALA A 56 11.23 3.35 -6.71
CA ALA A 56 9.81 3.57 -6.90
C ALA A 56 9.14 4.04 -5.59
N TRP A 57 9.50 3.46 -4.45
CA TRP A 57 8.99 3.87 -3.15
C TRP A 57 9.41 5.28 -2.75
N ARG A 58 10.71 5.61 -2.86
CA ARG A 58 11.21 6.98 -2.59
C ARG A 58 10.53 8.01 -3.50
N LYS A 59 10.31 7.65 -4.77
CA LYS A 59 9.56 8.49 -5.70
C LYS A 59 8.10 8.69 -5.26
N LEU A 60 7.43 7.68 -4.73
CA LEU A 60 6.06 7.81 -4.21
C LEU A 60 6.02 8.68 -2.94
N GLU A 61 6.95 8.46 -2.02
CA GLU A 61 7.07 9.18 -0.74
C GLU A 61 7.13 10.70 -0.95
N THR A 62 7.88 11.14 -1.96
CA THR A 62 7.97 12.56 -2.35
C THR A 62 6.70 13.14 -2.97
N GLN A 63 5.63 12.35 -3.14
CA GLN A 63 4.36 12.75 -3.74
C GLN A 63 3.17 12.54 -2.76
N PRO A 64 3.12 13.26 -1.63
CA PRO A 64 2.10 13.06 -0.59
C PRO A 64 0.67 13.23 -1.11
N TRP A 65 0.44 14.20 -2.01
CA TRP A 65 -0.88 14.42 -2.62
C TRP A 65 -1.37 13.22 -3.44
N ARG A 66 -0.46 12.53 -4.12
CA ARG A 66 -0.79 11.31 -4.87
C ARG A 66 -1.12 10.15 -3.94
N ILE A 67 -0.35 10.00 -2.86
CA ILE A 67 -0.65 9.00 -1.84
C ILE A 67 -2.05 9.23 -1.27
N MET A 68 -2.38 10.47 -0.92
CA MET A 68 -3.70 10.84 -0.40
C MET A 68 -4.81 10.58 -1.43
N SER A 69 -4.63 10.98 -2.70
CA SER A 69 -5.65 10.75 -3.72
C SER A 69 -5.91 9.28 -3.99
N ILE A 70 -4.88 8.43 -3.90
CA ILE A 70 -5.02 6.98 -4.12
C ILE A 70 -5.59 6.30 -2.87
N GLY A 71 -5.16 6.70 -1.67
CA GLY A 71 -5.47 6.02 -0.42
C GLY A 71 -6.76 6.48 0.27
N ARG A 72 -7.30 7.66 -0.05
CA ARG A 72 -8.52 8.18 0.59
C ARG A 72 -9.73 7.34 0.21
N ARG A 73 -10.52 6.92 1.20
CA ARG A 73 -11.70 6.07 1.00
C ARG A 73 -12.85 6.53 1.89
N ASP A 74 -14.02 6.73 1.28
CA ASP A 74 -15.19 7.20 2.02
C ASP A 74 -15.69 6.14 3.02
N TRP A 75 -15.62 4.86 2.65
CA TRP A 75 -16.02 3.75 3.52
C TRP A 75 -15.25 3.70 4.84
N ALA A 76 -14.00 4.17 4.86
CA ALA A 76 -13.15 4.15 6.05
C ALA A 76 -13.51 5.26 7.06
N ASN A 77 -14.33 6.25 6.66
CA ASN A 77 -14.77 7.36 7.51
C ASN A 77 -16.22 7.19 8.02
N ALA A 78 -16.83 6.03 7.80
CA ALA A 78 -18.24 5.79 8.11
C ALA A 78 -18.50 5.26 9.54
N PHE A 79 -17.48 5.23 10.41
CA PHE A 79 -17.52 4.62 11.75
C PHE A 79 -17.07 5.59 12.83
#